data_AF-A0A4Q5YFL3-F1
#
_entry.id   AF-A0A4Q5YFL3-F1
#
_cell.length_a   1.000
_cell.length_b   1.000
_cell.length_c   1.000
_cell.angle_alpha   90.00
_cell.angle_beta   90.00
_cell.angle_gamma   90.00
#
_symmetry.space_group_name_H-M   'P 1'
#
loop_
_entity.id
_entity.type
_entity.pdbx_description
1 polymer ?
#
loop_
_entity_poly.entity_id
_entity_poly.type
_entity_poly.pdbx_seq_one_letter_code
_entity_poly.pdbx_strand_id
1 'polypeptide(L)'
;FGYFFPDKKGELVYTSLLPLVEEKGKDFTDVWNICIFQNRIFFRAYRKILEYDRKRIKVHDGVHWSFLGTSSANEMLAFEFNRKLVAFKNGQWVAAGKNFQFPTGVNIRSTISIGQDSTLLTTLTDGLYILHHDSISPFVTKDIVAITGQNVYGATLLDDDRIALITNLSGCVVINKKGQFIQRLSKKEGIQNNNVLSVFLDKDKNLWLGLSNGIDLVVYSNAIQQIFPEAEDRNAGYASIVHQNKLYLGLASGAYQVPLADDKDLSYTHGNFELVKGSKGQVWNFSVVNDKLLIGHNSGAFIVNHDGTSALDAKTGFWDFQPMKISGSSHAMLAGTYNGINFYNADGDLFSNPKIHAHFESARFVVQHQNAIWIAHPYKGLYIVRYENGAPVVSLYQDKQKFLSNNHNKLFKVWNKMVLTSDNGIFEFDDKKGDFVRSAQFEKLLNGRIVSYLKEDRYGNVWFTSDKKIGVLDKSAAAYKLVFIPELNNKIQADGFENITIIDSNNVIITGE
;
A
#
# COMPACT_ATOMS: atom_id res chain seq x y z
N PHE A 1 0.30 -43.83 12.84
CA PHE A 1 0.75 -42.83 11.86
C PHE A 1 0.41 -43.29 10.45
N GLY A 2 0.22 -42.34 9.54
CA GLY A 2 -0.27 -42.57 8.20
C GLY A 2 -0.55 -41.25 7.50
N TYR A 3 -1.35 -41.29 6.45
CA TYR A 3 -1.78 -40.10 5.73
C TYR A 3 -3.23 -40.26 5.25
N PHE A 4 -3.91 -39.14 5.03
CA PHE A 4 -5.18 -39.12 4.32
C PHE A 4 -4.92 -38.85 2.83
N PHE A 5 -5.63 -39.54 1.96
CA PHE A 5 -5.60 -39.30 0.52
C PHE A 5 -7.01 -39.41 -0.06
N PRO A 6 -7.40 -38.55 -1.01
CA PRO A 6 -8.72 -38.63 -1.62
C PRO A 6 -8.88 -39.94 -2.40
N ASP A 7 -10.02 -40.60 -2.23
CA ASP A 7 -10.43 -41.73 -3.05
C ASP A 7 -10.94 -41.26 -4.43
N LYS A 8 -11.48 -42.20 -5.23
CA LYS A 8 -12.02 -41.87 -6.57
C LYS A 8 -13.22 -40.91 -6.53
N LYS A 9 -13.84 -40.71 -5.37
CA LYS A 9 -14.96 -39.79 -5.14
C LYS A 9 -14.51 -38.48 -4.50
N GLY A 10 -13.23 -38.34 -4.16
CA GLY A 10 -12.68 -37.17 -3.47
C GLY A 10 -12.78 -37.22 -1.95
N GLU A 11 -13.22 -38.35 -1.36
CA GLU A 11 -13.32 -38.50 0.09
C GLU A 11 -11.95 -38.85 0.67
N LEU A 12 -11.55 -38.15 1.74
CA LEU A 12 -10.26 -38.41 2.40
C LEU A 12 -10.29 -39.76 3.14
N VAL A 13 -9.52 -40.72 2.65
CA VAL A 13 -9.37 -42.04 3.26
C VAL A 13 -8.02 -42.14 3.97
N TYR A 14 -8.03 -42.59 5.22
CA TYR A 14 -6.82 -42.80 6.00
C TYR A 14 -6.09 -44.08 5.55
N THR A 15 -4.80 -43.94 5.22
CA THR A 15 -3.88 -45.05 4.93
C THR A 15 -2.87 -45.18 6.05
N SER A 16 -2.94 -46.31 6.77
CA SER A 16 -1.98 -46.62 7.84
C SER A 16 -0.63 -47.07 7.26
N LEU A 17 0.44 -46.48 7.76
CA LEU A 17 1.82 -46.87 7.41
C LEU A 17 2.46 -47.82 8.42
N LEU A 18 1.79 -48.08 9.56
CA LEU A 18 2.27 -48.97 10.61
C LEU A 18 2.60 -50.40 10.14
N PRO A 19 1.85 -51.01 9.19
CA PRO A 19 2.17 -52.34 8.68
C PRO A 19 3.53 -52.43 7.95
N LEU A 20 4.08 -51.29 7.48
CA LEU A 20 5.37 -51.24 6.80
C LEU A 20 6.56 -51.11 7.76
N VAL A 21 6.31 -51.00 9.07
CA VAL A 21 7.34 -50.88 10.11
C VAL A 21 7.60 -52.26 10.71
N GLU A 22 8.86 -52.66 10.82
CA GLU A 22 9.27 -53.88 11.53
C GLU A 22 8.87 -53.82 13.01
N GLU A 23 8.57 -54.96 13.66
CA GLU A 23 8.09 -55.00 15.05
C GLU A 23 8.95 -54.20 16.03
N LYS A 24 10.28 -54.30 15.94
CA LYS A 24 11.23 -53.54 16.79
C LYS A 24 11.12 -52.02 16.60
N GLY A 25 10.62 -51.57 15.46
CA GLY A 25 10.46 -50.16 15.11
C GLY A 25 9.12 -49.56 15.55
N LYS A 26 8.14 -50.36 15.99
CA LYS A 26 6.76 -49.91 16.27
C LYS A 26 6.59 -49.19 17.62
N ASP A 27 7.58 -49.22 18.50
CA ASP A 27 7.55 -48.53 19.78
C ASP A 27 7.77 -47.01 19.62
N PHE A 28 6.69 -46.27 19.34
CA PHE A 28 6.64 -44.82 19.37
C PHE A 28 5.20 -44.34 19.54
N THR A 29 5.04 -43.08 19.97
CA THR A 29 3.73 -42.46 20.18
C THR A 29 3.41 -41.47 19.04
N ASP A 30 3.64 -40.20 19.29
CA ASP A 30 3.18 -39.09 18.48
C ASP A 30 4.18 -38.79 17.37
N VAL A 31 3.65 -38.50 16.19
CA VAL A 31 4.42 -37.89 15.10
C VAL A 31 4.31 -36.38 15.25
N TRP A 32 5.43 -35.75 15.58
CA TRP A 32 5.51 -34.32 15.91
C TRP A 32 5.80 -33.43 14.72
N ASN A 33 6.43 -33.97 13.67
CA ASN A 33 6.70 -33.25 12.43
C ASN A 33 6.88 -34.23 11.27
N ILE A 34 6.55 -33.77 10.06
CA ILE A 34 6.71 -34.51 8.82
C ILE A 34 7.51 -33.62 7.86
N CYS A 35 8.55 -34.18 7.26
CA CYS A 35 9.35 -33.48 6.26
C CYS A 35 9.37 -34.30 4.96
N ILE A 36 9.10 -33.64 3.84
CA ILE A 36 9.27 -34.23 2.52
C ILE A 36 10.64 -33.79 2.03
N PHE A 37 11.50 -34.77 1.75
CA PHE A 37 12.85 -34.53 1.30
C PHE A 37 13.15 -35.39 0.08
N GLN A 38 13.44 -34.75 -1.05
CA GLN A 38 13.56 -35.40 -2.35
C GLN A 38 12.28 -36.22 -2.66
N ASN A 39 12.39 -37.54 -2.85
CA ASN A 39 11.24 -38.42 -3.09
C ASN A 39 10.83 -39.25 -1.86
N ARG A 40 11.27 -38.86 -0.66
CA ARG A 40 11.07 -39.57 0.61
C ARG A 40 10.31 -38.72 1.61
N ILE A 41 9.62 -39.36 2.52
CA ILE A 41 8.85 -38.72 3.59
C ILE A 41 9.41 -39.16 4.93
N PHE A 42 9.76 -38.22 5.78
CA PHE A 42 10.33 -38.46 7.10
C PHE A 42 9.31 -38.07 8.17
N PHE A 43 8.89 -39.04 8.97
CA PHE A 43 7.99 -38.81 10.10
C PHE A 43 8.82 -38.82 11.39
N ARG A 44 8.89 -37.67 12.07
CA ARG A 44 9.61 -37.53 13.33
C ARG A 44 8.70 -37.86 14.51
N ALA A 45 9.05 -38.91 15.22
CA ALA A 45 8.57 -39.23 16.56
C ALA A 45 9.63 -38.85 17.61
N TYR A 46 9.30 -38.98 18.91
CA TYR A 46 10.19 -38.56 19.99
C TYR A 46 11.57 -39.25 19.97
N ARG A 47 11.62 -40.58 19.76
CA ARG A 47 12.86 -41.40 19.76
C ARG A 47 13.23 -41.97 18.39
N LYS A 48 12.43 -41.69 17.36
CA LYS A 48 12.56 -42.31 16.03
C LYS A 48 12.28 -41.30 14.92
N ILE A 49 13.03 -41.40 13.82
CA ILE A 49 12.65 -40.84 12.53
C ILE A 49 12.32 -42.00 11.60
N LEU A 50 11.11 -42.02 11.05
CA LEU A 50 10.63 -43.04 10.12
C LEU A 50 10.77 -42.50 8.70
N GLU A 51 11.68 -43.07 7.93
CA GLU A 51 11.93 -42.73 6.53
C GLU A 51 11.10 -43.64 5.61
N TYR A 52 10.14 -43.05 4.90
CA TYR A 52 9.26 -43.74 3.97
C TYR A 52 9.64 -43.41 2.52
N ASP A 53 10.02 -44.43 1.75
CA ASP A 53 10.40 -44.32 0.34
C ASP A 53 9.24 -44.61 -0.65
N ARG A 54 8.01 -44.58 -0.14
CA ARG A 54 6.75 -44.99 -0.80
C ARG A 54 6.52 -46.50 -0.89
N LYS A 55 7.47 -47.34 -0.50
CA LYS A 55 7.34 -48.81 -0.49
C LYS A 55 7.65 -49.43 0.87
N ARG A 56 8.67 -48.95 1.56
CA ARG A 56 9.21 -49.48 2.81
C ARG A 56 9.49 -48.36 3.79
N ILE A 57 9.60 -48.71 5.06
CA ILE A 57 10.00 -47.78 6.12
C ILE A 57 11.34 -48.21 6.70
N LYS A 58 12.30 -47.28 6.67
CA LYS A 58 13.56 -47.39 7.41
C LYS A 58 13.44 -46.59 8.70
N VAL A 59 13.81 -47.18 9.82
CA VAL A 59 13.77 -46.54 11.14
C VAL A 59 15.15 -46.02 11.49
N HIS A 60 15.22 -44.77 11.93
CA HIS A 60 16.42 -44.14 12.49
C HIS A 60 16.18 -43.90 13.99
N ASP A 61 16.81 -44.72 14.82
CA ASP A 61 16.73 -44.60 16.28
C ASP A 61 17.60 -43.45 16.80
N GLY A 62 17.16 -42.82 17.90
CA GLY A 62 17.93 -41.83 18.63
C GLY A 62 17.46 -41.73 20.08
N VAL A 63 18.21 -41.00 20.91
CA VAL A 63 17.81 -40.74 22.31
C VAL A 63 16.59 -39.84 22.34
N HIS A 64 16.65 -38.72 21.60
CA HIS A 64 15.52 -37.84 21.35
C HIS A 64 15.77 -36.98 20.11
N TRP A 65 14.78 -36.86 19.22
CA TRP A 65 14.79 -36.01 18.04
C TRP A 65 13.87 -34.81 18.26
N SER A 66 14.44 -33.63 18.53
CA SER A 66 13.66 -32.44 18.90
C SER A 66 13.24 -31.58 17.70
N PHE A 67 13.86 -31.77 16.53
CA PHE A 67 13.57 -31.01 15.32
C PHE A 67 13.84 -31.82 14.05
N LEU A 68 13.13 -31.48 12.98
CA LEU A 68 13.35 -31.94 11.60
C LEU A 68 12.97 -30.81 10.63
N GLY A 69 13.78 -30.58 9.60
CA GLY A 69 13.57 -29.53 8.59
C GLY A 69 14.57 -29.62 7.44
N THR A 70 14.65 -28.57 6.62
CA THR A 70 15.58 -28.51 5.48
C THR A 70 16.43 -27.25 5.50
N SER A 71 17.64 -27.33 4.95
CA SER A 71 18.56 -26.20 4.75
C SER A 71 18.48 -25.63 3.33
N SER A 72 19.11 -24.47 3.13
CA SER A 72 19.35 -23.82 1.83
C SER A 72 20.18 -24.66 0.87
N ALA A 73 21.08 -25.50 1.40
CA ALA A 73 21.84 -26.47 0.61
C ALA A 73 21.01 -27.70 0.19
N ASN A 74 19.68 -27.68 0.41
CA ASN A 74 18.78 -28.80 0.19
C ASN A 74 19.28 -30.07 0.93
N GLU A 75 19.65 -29.90 2.19
CA GLU A 75 19.97 -31.00 3.11
C GLU A 75 18.86 -31.11 4.15
N MET A 76 18.48 -32.34 4.49
CA MET A 76 17.56 -32.56 5.60
C MET A 76 18.31 -32.44 6.92
N LEU A 77 17.84 -31.54 7.78
CA LEU A 77 18.41 -31.25 9.09
C LEU A 77 17.55 -31.89 10.18
N ALA A 78 18.21 -32.39 11.23
CA ALA A 78 17.55 -32.78 12.46
C ALA A 78 18.34 -32.27 13.67
N PHE A 79 17.67 -32.15 14.81
CA PHE A 79 18.35 -31.84 16.07
C PHE A 79 18.21 -33.01 17.04
N GLU A 80 19.35 -33.56 17.43
CA GLU A 80 19.44 -34.69 18.35
C GLU A 80 19.71 -34.22 19.79
N PHE A 81 19.17 -34.94 20.77
CA PHE A 81 19.31 -34.69 22.22
C PHE A 81 20.70 -34.29 22.71
N ASN A 82 21.77 -34.82 22.09
CA ASN A 82 23.15 -34.47 22.42
C ASN A 82 23.61 -33.10 21.84
N ARG A 83 22.64 -32.23 21.52
CA ARG A 83 22.81 -30.83 21.10
C ARG A 83 23.55 -30.65 19.78
N LYS A 84 23.45 -31.64 18.90
CA LYS A 84 24.07 -31.57 17.58
C LYS A 84 22.96 -31.36 16.57
N LEU A 85 23.04 -30.26 15.85
CA LEU A 85 22.41 -30.17 14.56
C LEU A 85 23.11 -31.19 13.65
N VAL A 86 22.33 -32.04 13.00
CA VAL A 86 22.82 -33.08 12.08
C VAL A 86 22.15 -32.94 10.72
N ALA A 87 22.87 -33.30 9.66
CA ALA A 87 22.38 -33.36 8.30
C ALA A 87 22.31 -34.81 7.83
N PHE A 88 21.32 -35.11 7.00
CA PHE A 88 21.18 -36.43 6.40
C PHE A 88 21.99 -36.53 5.11
N LYS A 89 23.05 -37.34 5.13
CA LYS A 89 23.95 -37.58 3.99
C LYS A 89 24.15 -39.06 3.78
N ASN A 90 23.99 -39.53 2.53
CA ASN A 90 24.22 -40.92 2.13
C ASN A 90 23.52 -41.97 3.03
N GLY A 91 22.31 -41.67 3.49
CA GLY A 91 21.52 -42.58 4.33
C GLY A 91 21.87 -42.58 5.82
N GLN A 92 22.71 -41.64 6.27
CA GLN A 92 23.18 -41.50 7.65
C GLN A 92 23.05 -40.05 8.13
N TRP A 93 22.98 -39.86 9.45
CA TRP A 93 23.00 -38.55 10.11
C TRP A 93 24.43 -38.18 10.49
N VAL A 94 24.92 -37.05 9.99
CA VAL A 94 26.27 -36.53 10.26
C VAL A 94 26.18 -35.10 10.82
N ALA A 95 27.18 -34.63 11.55
CA ALA A 95 27.15 -33.28 12.12
C ALA A 95 26.91 -32.20 11.04
N ALA A 96 25.97 -31.30 11.29
CA ALA A 96 25.69 -30.13 10.48
C ALA A 96 26.30 -28.91 11.17
N GLY A 97 27.44 -28.47 10.63
CA GLY A 97 28.19 -27.32 11.13
C GLY A 97 29.36 -27.67 12.05
N LYS A 98 30.34 -26.77 12.11
CA LYS A 98 31.58 -26.90 12.87
C LYS A 98 31.44 -26.31 14.26
N ASN A 99 31.64 -27.14 15.29
CA ASN A 99 31.93 -26.78 16.68
C ASN A 99 31.02 -25.71 17.35
N PHE A 100 29.80 -25.50 16.85
CA PHE A 100 28.84 -24.62 17.50
C PHE A 100 28.08 -25.36 18.60
N GLN A 101 27.98 -24.74 19.78
CA GLN A 101 27.29 -25.31 20.92
C GLN A 101 26.07 -24.46 21.25
N PHE A 102 24.89 -24.99 20.99
CA PHE A 102 23.66 -24.31 21.36
C PHE A 102 23.48 -24.26 22.89
N PRO A 103 22.73 -23.28 23.41
CA PRO A 103 22.33 -23.23 24.81
C PRO A 103 21.71 -24.55 25.30
N THR A 104 21.91 -24.85 26.58
CA THR A 104 21.25 -26.00 27.22
C THR A 104 19.74 -25.85 27.11
N GLY A 105 19.07 -26.84 26.51
CA GLY A 105 17.61 -26.83 26.40
C GLY A 105 17.05 -26.12 25.17
N VAL A 106 17.91 -25.72 24.22
CA VAL A 106 17.46 -25.09 22.97
C VAL A 106 16.36 -25.93 22.29
N ASN A 107 15.30 -25.26 21.86
CA ASN A 107 14.20 -25.88 21.14
C ASN A 107 14.09 -25.26 19.74
N ILE A 108 14.72 -25.89 18.76
CA ILE A 108 14.64 -25.45 17.35
C ILE A 108 13.23 -25.72 16.83
N ARG A 109 12.61 -24.68 16.26
CA ARG A 109 11.20 -24.70 15.84
C ARG A 109 11.03 -24.75 14.33
N SER A 110 11.87 -24.04 13.58
CA SER A 110 11.84 -24.05 12.11
C SER A 110 13.19 -23.75 11.49
N THR A 111 13.35 -24.14 10.24
CA THR A 111 14.41 -23.68 9.36
C THR A 111 13.80 -23.09 8.09
N ILE A 112 14.32 -21.95 7.63
CA ILE A 112 13.97 -21.39 6.32
C ILE A 112 15.24 -20.96 5.58
N SER A 113 15.21 -21.10 4.25
CA SER A 113 16.31 -20.59 3.42
C SER A 113 16.15 -19.08 3.27
N ILE A 114 17.20 -18.31 3.59
CA ILE A 114 17.23 -16.84 3.46
C ILE A 114 18.17 -16.38 2.33
N GLY A 115 18.68 -17.34 1.55
CA GLY A 115 19.56 -17.16 0.40
C GLY A 115 19.95 -18.53 -0.16
N GLN A 116 20.90 -18.56 -1.08
CA GLN A 116 21.41 -19.83 -1.62
C GLN A 116 22.35 -20.56 -0.64
N ASP A 117 23.01 -19.81 0.25
CA ASP A 117 24.06 -20.30 1.15
C ASP A 117 23.69 -20.27 2.64
N SER A 118 22.53 -19.68 2.95
CA SER A 118 22.15 -19.29 4.30
C SER A 118 20.78 -19.85 4.70
N THR A 119 20.74 -20.51 5.86
CA THR A 119 19.52 -20.99 6.51
C THR A 119 19.31 -20.24 7.82
N LEU A 120 18.13 -19.67 8.02
CA LEU A 120 17.71 -19.14 9.32
C LEU A 120 17.12 -20.28 10.15
N LEU A 121 17.56 -20.40 11.40
CA LEU A 121 17.01 -21.30 12.40
C LEU A 121 16.27 -20.47 13.44
N THR A 122 15.00 -20.79 13.66
CA THR A 122 14.25 -20.22 14.78
C THR A 122 14.29 -21.15 15.98
N THR A 123 14.34 -20.58 17.16
CA THR A 123 14.18 -21.31 18.42
C THR A 123 12.99 -20.76 19.18
N LEU A 124 12.45 -21.55 20.12
CA LEU A 124 11.28 -21.13 20.90
C LEU A 124 11.58 -19.85 21.70
N THR A 125 12.68 -19.83 22.45
CA THR A 125 13.03 -18.72 23.36
C THR A 125 14.49 -18.28 23.28
N ASP A 126 15.36 -19.03 22.60
CA ASP A 126 16.82 -18.88 22.66
C ASP A 126 17.39 -18.07 21.49
N GLY A 127 16.59 -17.19 20.90
CA GLY A 127 17.01 -16.35 19.78
C GLY A 127 16.86 -16.99 18.40
N LEU A 128 17.42 -16.30 17.41
CA LEU A 128 17.55 -16.78 16.03
C LEU A 128 19.02 -17.09 15.73
N TYR A 129 19.27 -18.01 14.80
CA TYR A 129 20.62 -18.39 14.38
C TYR A 129 20.68 -18.47 12.86
N ILE A 130 21.84 -18.19 12.28
CA ILE A 130 22.11 -18.39 10.85
C ILE A 130 23.11 -19.54 10.71
N LEU A 131 22.73 -20.54 9.91
CA LEU A 131 23.64 -21.53 9.36
C LEU A 131 24.08 -21.05 7.97
N HIS A 132 25.32 -20.60 7.86
CA HIS A 132 25.98 -20.25 6.61
C HIS A 132 26.99 -21.33 6.26
N HIS A 133 26.71 -22.12 5.21
CA HIS A 133 27.44 -23.35 4.90
C HIS A 133 27.53 -24.30 6.12
N ASP A 134 28.70 -24.35 6.77
CA ASP A 134 29.00 -25.17 7.94
C ASP A 134 29.26 -24.33 9.20
N SER A 135 28.98 -23.03 9.18
CA SER A 135 29.12 -22.13 10.33
C SER A 135 27.76 -21.74 10.87
N ILE A 136 27.59 -21.85 12.19
CA ILE A 136 26.38 -21.40 12.89
C ILE A 136 26.73 -20.19 13.74
N SER A 137 25.96 -19.11 13.63
CA SER A 137 26.11 -17.91 14.44
C SER A 137 24.76 -17.39 14.94
N PRO A 138 24.70 -16.79 16.14
CA PRO A 138 23.50 -16.08 16.59
C PRO A 138 23.17 -14.90 15.68
N PHE A 139 21.89 -14.70 15.38
CA PHE A 139 21.39 -13.55 14.65
C PHE A 139 20.65 -12.63 15.63
N VAL A 140 21.29 -11.51 15.99
CA VAL A 140 20.85 -10.67 17.10
C VAL A 140 20.73 -9.21 16.65
N THR A 141 19.55 -8.65 16.85
CA THR A 141 19.25 -7.21 16.77
C THR A 141 18.37 -6.84 17.95
N LYS A 142 18.20 -5.53 18.20
CA LYS A 142 17.27 -5.03 19.23
C LYS A 142 15.85 -5.60 19.02
N ASP A 143 15.37 -5.62 17.79
CA ASP A 143 14.03 -6.09 17.46
C ASP A 143 13.92 -7.61 17.59
N ILE A 144 14.93 -8.36 17.14
CA ILE A 144 14.94 -9.83 17.28
C ILE A 144 14.86 -10.22 18.75
N VAL A 145 15.61 -9.58 19.65
CA VAL A 145 15.56 -9.87 21.09
C VAL A 145 14.14 -9.69 21.64
N ALA A 146 13.46 -8.59 21.26
CA ALA A 146 12.10 -8.32 21.67
C ALA A 146 11.11 -9.37 21.11
N ILE A 147 11.28 -9.78 19.85
CA ILE A 147 10.43 -10.77 19.18
C ILE A 147 10.62 -12.16 19.78
N THR A 148 11.87 -12.56 20.09
CA THR A 148 12.17 -13.89 20.63
C THR A 148 11.59 -14.10 22.03
N GLY A 149 11.37 -13.01 22.79
CA GLY A 149 10.62 -13.04 24.05
C GLY A 149 9.12 -13.37 23.90
N GLN A 150 8.60 -13.50 22.67
CA GLN A 150 7.19 -13.79 22.38
C GLN A 150 6.92 -15.25 22.03
N ASN A 151 7.90 -16.15 22.23
CA ASN A 151 7.87 -17.56 21.87
C ASN A 151 7.72 -17.79 20.36
N VAL A 152 8.84 -17.74 19.62
CA VAL A 152 8.82 -17.94 18.16
C VAL A 152 8.57 -19.41 17.85
N TYR A 153 7.50 -19.69 17.12
CA TYR A 153 7.04 -21.05 16.83
C TYR A 153 7.40 -21.54 15.43
N GLY A 154 7.76 -20.63 14.53
CA GLY A 154 8.10 -20.94 13.15
C GLY A 154 8.36 -19.70 12.30
N ALA A 155 8.79 -19.91 11.07
CA ALA A 155 9.03 -18.84 10.11
C ALA A 155 8.67 -19.26 8.68
N THR A 156 8.42 -18.27 7.83
CA THR A 156 8.41 -18.43 6.37
C THR A 156 9.02 -17.19 5.70
N LEU A 157 9.59 -17.37 4.51
CA LEU A 157 10.05 -16.28 3.68
C LEU A 157 8.85 -15.74 2.88
N LEU A 158 8.58 -14.44 2.95
CA LEU A 158 7.48 -13.79 2.24
C LEU A 158 7.94 -13.40 0.82
N ASP A 159 9.14 -12.83 0.72
CA ASP A 159 9.82 -12.44 -0.52
C ASP A 159 11.34 -12.34 -0.32
N ASP A 160 12.04 -11.66 -1.23
CA ASP A 160 13.50 -11.58 -1.24
C ASP A 160 14.11 -10.86 -0.02
N ASP A 161 13.35 -10.08 0.74
CA ASP A 161 13.85 -9.38 1.94
C ASP A 161 13.01 -9.62 3.19
N ARG A 162 11.75 -10.07 3.09
CA ARG A 162 10.83 -10.12 4.23
C ARG A 162 10.60 -11.55 4.75
N ILE A 163 10.65 -11.69 6.07
CA ILE A 163 10.47 -12.94 6.80
C ILE A 163 9.30 -12.78 7.78
N ALA A 164 8.33 -13.68 7.71
CA ALA A 164 7.31 -13.83 8.74
C ALA A 164 7.80 -14.76 9.84
N LEU A 165 7.73 -14.31 11.08
CA LEU A 165 7.96 -15.06 12.31
C LEU A 165 6.61 -15.23 13.02
N ILE A 166 6.14 -16.47 13.14
CA ILE A 166 4.94 -16.76 13.93
C ILE A 166 5.31 -17.00 15.38
N THR A 167 4.47 -16.52 16.30
CA THR A 167 4.71 -16.61 17.73
C THR A 167 3.47 -17.08 18.48
N ASN A 168 3.67 -17.59 19.70
CA ASN A 168 2.56 -18.01 20.54
C ASN A 168 1.91 -16.83 21.32
N LEU A 169 2.65 -15.75 21.54
CA LEU A 169 2.22 -14.65 22.41
C LEU A 169 1.90 -13.36 21.65
N SER A 170 2.38 -13.21 20.42
CA SER A 170 2.33 -11.94 19.70
C SER A 170 1.72 -11.97 18.29
N GLY A 171 1.26 -13.12 17.80
CA GLY A 171 0.72 -13.22 16.44
C GLY A 171 1.82 -13.54 15.43
N CYS A 172 1.76 -12.93 14.25
CA CYS A 172 2.80 -13.01 13.23
C CYS A 172 3.55 -11.68 13.15
N VAL A 173 4.86 -11.71 13.34
CA VAL A 173 5.73 -10.53 13.21
C VAL A 173 6.52 -10.63 11.91
N VAL A 174 6.58 -9.55 11.15
CA VAL A 174 7.37 -9.50 9.92
C VAL A 174 8.62 -8.67 10.15
N ILE A 175 9.76 -9.21 9.75
CA ILE A 175 11.06 -8.56 9.78
C ILE A 175 11.69 -8.55 8.38
N ASN A 176 12.64 -7.64 8.13
CA ASN A 176 13.53 -7.78 6.98
C ASN A 176 14.70 -8.72 7.28
N LYS A 177 15.52 -9.06 6.27
CA LYS A 177 16.73 -9.89 6.44
C LYS A 177 17.82 -9.24 7.28
N LYS A 178 17.74 -7.93 7.52
CA LYS A 178 18.60 -7.22 8.49
C LYS A 178 18.11 -7.39 9.94
N GLY A 179 16.97 -8.04 10.16
CA GLY A 179 16.41 -8.28 11.48
C GLY A 179 15.69 -7.08 12.07
N GLN A 180 15.25 -6.14 11.22
CA GLN A 180 14.48 -4.96 11.63
C GLN A 180 12.99 -5.27 11.56
N PHE A 181 12.24 -4.83 12.55
CA PHE A 181 10.79 -4.94 12.58
C PHE A 181 10.14 -4.15 11.43
N ILE A 182 9.21 -4.78 10.70
CA ILE A 182 8.41 -4.14 9.65
C ILE A 182 6.97 -3.96 10.13
N GLN A 183 6.32 -5.06 10.53
CA GLN A 183 4.93 -5.01 10.95
C GLN A 183 4.55 -6.19 11.85
N ARG A 184 3.39 -6.08 12.47
CA ARG A 184 2.78 -7.13 13.28
C ARG A 184 1.37 -7.38 12.80
N LEU A 185 1.03 -8.65 12.66
CA LEU A 185 -0.31 -9.15 12.42
C LEU A 185 -0.77 -9.83 13.71
N SER A 186 -1.62 -9.14 14.46
CA SER A 186 -2.21 -9.64 15.71
C SER A 186 -3.73 -9.45 15.66
N LYS A 187 -4.41 -9.80 16.76
CA LYS A 187 -5.84 -9.57 16.91
C LYS A 187 -6.26 -8.12 16.69
N LYS A 188 -5.36 -7.16 16.96
CA LYS A 188 -5.61 -5.74 16.66
C LYS A 188 -5.63 -5.44 15.16
N GLU A 189 -4.85 -6.17 14.38
CA GLU A 189 -4.74 -6.03 12.93
C GLU A 189 -5.63 -7.02 12.15
N GLY A 190 -6.49 -7.77 12.86
CA GLY A 190 -7.60 -8.53 12.27
C GLY A 190 -7.48 -10.04 12.28
N ILE A 191 -6.35 -10.63 12.72
CA ILE A 191 -6.26 -12.10 12.86
C ILE A 191 -7.07 -12.59 14.08
N GLN A 192 -7.65 -13.78 14.04
CA GLN A 192 -8.59 -14.27 15.05
C GLN A 192 -7.93 -14.52 16.43
N ASN A 193 -6.62 -14.82 16.45
CA ASN A 193 -5.87 -15.16 17.66
C ASN A 193 -4.38 -14.83 17.53
N ASN A 194 -3.75 -14.44 18.64
CA ASN A 194 -2.31 -14.17 18.69
C ASN A 194 -1.46 -15.45 18.83
N ASN A 195 -2.05 -16.59 19.20
CA ASN A 195 -1.33 -17.85 19.30
C ASN A 195 -1.29 -18.54 17.93
N VAL A 196 -0.20 -18.30 17.18
CA VAL A 196 -0.01 -18.80 15.82
C VAL A 196 0.92 -20.01 15.84
N LEU A 197 0.45 -21.13 15.30
CA LEU A 197 1.07 -22.44 15.42
C LEU A 197 1.62 -22.99 14.09
N SER A 198 1.17 -22.45 12.96
CA SER A 198 1.72 -22.80 11.65
C SER A 198 1.59 -21.64 10.68
N VAL A 199 2.47 -21.63 9.68
CA VAL A 199 2.52 -20.61 8.66
C VAL A 199 2.78 -21.26 7.31
N PHE A 200 2.05 -20.82 6.29
CA PHE A 200 2.21 -21.29 4.93
C PHE A 200 2.02 -20.12 3.98
N LEU A 201 2.97 -19.93 3.07
CA LEU A 201 2.84 -18.95 1.99
C LEU A 201 2.38 -19.69 0.74
N ASP A 202 1.22 -19.32 0.20
CA ASP A 202 0.75 -19.94 -1.03
C ASP A 202 1.44 -19.37 -2.28
N LYS A 203 1.12 -19.96 -3.44
CA LYS A 203 1.69 -19.57 -4.74
C LYS A 203 1.34 -18.14 -5.17
N ASP A 204 0.25 -17.59 -4.63
CA ASP A 204 -0.26 -16.25 -4.92
C ASP A 204 0.20 -15.24 -3.85
N LYS A 205 1.17 -15.65 -3.00
CA LYS A 205 1.77 -14.83 -1.92
C LYS A 205 0.81 -14.44 -0.80
N ASN A 206 -0.29 -15.18 -0.64
CA ASN A 206 -1.12 -15.05 0.56
C ASN A 206 -0.53 -15.87 1.71
N LEU A 207 -0.59 -15.29 2.90
CA LEU A 207 -0.06 -15.86 4.12
C LEU A 207 -1.18 -16.56 4.90
N TRP A 208 -1.14 -17.88 4.93
CA TRP A 208 -2.03 -18.71 5.72
C TRP A 208 -1.45 -18.93 7.11
N LEU A 209 -2.25 -18.62 8.14
CA LEU A 209 -1.89 -18.77 9.55
C LEU A 209 -2.78 -19.82 10.19
N GLY A 210 -2.18 -20.91 10.68
CA GLY A 210 -2.89 -21.86 11.54
C GLY A 210 -2.81 -21.40 12.99
N LEU A 211 -3.97 -21.10 13.57
CA LEU A 211 -4.14 -20.57 14.92
C LEU A 211 -4.54 -21.68 15.90
N SER A 212 -4.53 -21.38 17.21
CA SER A 212 -5.05 -22.31 18.21
C SER A 212 -6.53 -22.68 18.03
N ASN A 213 -7.32 -21.82 17.39
CA ASN A 213 -8.77 -21.97 17.24
C ASN A 213 -9.27 -21.70 15.81
N GLY A 214 -8.42 -21.81 14.78
CA GLY A 214 -8.86 -21.58 13.41
C GLY A 214 -7.73 -21.45 12.39
N ILE A 215 -8.08 -20.97 11.21
CA ILE A 215 -7.17 -20.65 10.13
C ILE A 215 -7.51 -19.24 9.64
N ASP A 216 -6.50 -18.40 9.47
CA ASP A 216 -6.63 -17.09 8.82
C ASP A 216 -5.90 -17.05 7.49
N LEU A 217 -6.50 -16.34 6.54
CA LEU A 217 -5.89 -15.94 5.28
C LEU A 217 -5.55 -14.46 5.35
N VAL A 218 -4.25 -14.14 5.31
CA VAL A 218 -3.77 -12.76 5.24
C VAL A 218 -3.28 -12.48 3.82
N VAL A 219 -3.94 -11.56 3.14
CA VAL A 219 -3.51 -11.06 1.82
C VAL A 219 -2.35 -10.08 2.02
N TYR A 220 -1.16 -10.63 2.23
CA TYR A 220 0.01 -9.89 2.67
C TYR A 220 0.58 -8.96 1.58
N SER A 221 0.65 -9.44 0.33
CA SER A 221 1.17 -8.70 -0.81
C SER A 221 0.10 -7.82 -1.47
N ASN A 222 -0.66 -7.07 -0.68
CA ASN A 222 -1.65 -6.15 -1.23
C ASN A 222 -0.98 -4.80 -1.57
N ALA A 223 -1.05 -4.40 -2.84
CA ALA A 223 -0.55 -3.12 -3.31
C ALA A 223 -1.40 -1.92 -2.83
N ILE A 224 -2.59 -2.18 -2.29
CA ILE A 224 -3.50 -1.15 -1.79
C ILE A 224 -3.54 -1.19 -0.27
N GLN A 225 -3.11 -0.10 0.34
CA GLN A 225 -3.24 0.13 1.78
C GLN A 225 -4.29 1.21 2.05
N GLN A 226 -4.93 1.10 3.21
CA GLN A 226 -5.90 2.10 3.67
C GLN A 226 -5.26 2.97 4.75
N ILE A 227 -5.37 4.28 4.60
CA ILE A 227 -4.82 5.26 5.53
C ILE A 227 -5.99 5.90 6.26
N PHE A 228 -6.01 5.76 7.59
CA PHE A 228 -6.96 6.41 8.47
C PHE A 228 -6.19 7.28 9.47
N PRO A 229 -6.03 8.60 9.20
CA PRO A 229 -5.35 9.51 10.12
C PRO A 229 -5.98 9.55 11.51
N GLU A 230 -7.28 9.24 11.58
CA GLU A 230 -8.08 9.15 12.78
C GLU A 230 -8.27 7.67 13.14
N ALA A 231 -7.86 7.26 14.34
CA ALA A 231 -7.84 5.85 14.73
C ALA A 231 -9.25 5.23 14.89
N GLU A 232 -10.24 6.03 15.26
CA GLU A 232 -11.62 5.58 15.51
C GLU A 232 -12.60 6.04 14.42
N ASP A 233 -12.36 7.21 13.81
CA ASP A 233 -13.23 7.80 12.80
C ASP A 233 -12.68 7.54 11.39
N ARG A 234 -13.51 7.00 10.51
CA ARG A 234 -13.17 6.78 9.09
C ARG A 234 -13.73 7.89 8.23
N ASN A 235 -13.33 9.13 8.51
CA ASN A 235 -13.84 10.27 7.77
C ASN A 235 -13.35 10.27 6.33
N ALA A 236 -14.24 10.68 5.42
CA ALA A 236 -13.97 10.91 4.02
C ALA A 236 -12.74 11.82 3.81
N GLY A 237 -11.84 11.40 2.93
CA GLY A 237 -10.73 12.21 2.45
C GLY A 237 -11.13 13.00 1.21
N TYR A 238 -10.65 14.24 1.07
CA TYR A 238 -10.96 15.12 -0.07
C TYR A 238 -9.73 15.61 -0.81
N ALA A 239 -8.58 15.70 -0.14
CA ALA A 239 -7.35 16.19 -0.75
C ALA A 239 -6.11 15.53 -0.18
N SER A 240 -5.07 15.40 -1.00
CA SER A 240 -3.73 15.06 -0.54
C SER A 240 -2.67 15.87 -1.29
N ILE A 241 -1.54 16.12 -0.62
CA ILE A 241 -0.36 16.71 -1.23
C ILE A 241 0.90 16.33 -0.46
N VAL A 242 2.04 16.26 -1.16
CA VAL A 242 3.35 16.20 -0.52
C VAL A 242 3.99 17.58 -0.61
N HIS A 243 4.40 18.13 0.54
CA HIS A 243 5.12 19.40 0.62
C HIS A 243 6.20 19.32 1.69
N GLN A 244 7.42 19.75 1.38
CA GLN A 244 8.56 19.79 2.31
C GLN A 244 8.76 18.47 3.11
N ASN A 245 8.78 17.34 2.40
CA ASN A 245 8.95 15.99 2.97
C ASN A 245 7.86 15.57 3.98
N LYS A 246 6.66 16.16 3.91
CA LYS A 246 5.49 15.74 4.65
C LYS A 246 4.34 15.44 3.70
N LEU A 247 3.59 14.38 4.02
CA LEU A 247 2.30 14.11 3.40
C LEU A 247 1.22 14.83 4.20
N TYR A 248 0.40 15.61 3.50
CA TYR A 248 -0.78 16.27 4.04
C TYR A 248 -2.03 15.61 3.48
N LEU A 249 -2.99 15.32 4.35
CA LEU A 249 -4.29 14.73 4.03
C LEU A 249 -5.40 15.65 4.54
N GLY A 250 -6.32 16.01 3.65
CA GLY A 250 -7.44 16.89 3.92
C GLY A 250 -8.71 16.06 4.01
N LEU A 251 -9.32 16.04 5.19
CA LEU A 251 -10.49 15.23 5.50
C LEU A 251 -11.70 16.14 5.78
N ALA A 252 -12.86 15.52 6.02
CA ALA A 252 -14.05 16.21 6.51
C ALA A 252 -13.87 16.90 7.88
N SER A 253 -12.91 16.42 8.68
CA SER A 253 -12.65 16.85 10.06
C SER A 253 -11.45 17.80 10.22
N GLY A 254 -10.52 17.81 9.27
CA GLY A 254 -9.42 18.77 9.22
C GLY A 254 -8.26 18.33 8.32
N ALA A 255 -7.15 19.07 8.38
CA ALA A 255 -5.91 18.70 7.71
C ALA A 255 -5.00 17.91 8.66
N TYR A 256 -4.51 16.77 8.23
CA TYR A 256 -3.57 15.91 8.94
C TYR A 256 -2.23 15.90 8.23
N GLN A 257 -1.14 15.81 8.98
CA GLN A 257 0.22 15.72 8.43
C GLN A 257 0.98 14.53 8.99
N VAL A 258 1.90 13.99 8.19
CA VAL A 258 2.87 12.99 8.64
C VAL A 258 4.19 13.19 7.89
N PRO A 259 5.37 13.07 8.54
CA PRO A 259 6.65 13.02 7.85
C PRO A 259 6.71 11.83 6.89
N LEU A 260 7.25 12.02 5.69
CA LEU A 260 7.55 10.92 4.78
C LEU A 260 8.87 10.26 5.18
N ALA A 261 8.85 8.93 5.26
CA ALA A 261 10.08 8.14 5.39
C ALA A 261 10.84 8.10 4.06
N ASP A 262 12.16 7.91 4.16
CA ASP A 262 13.03 7.68 3.00
C ASP A 262 12.98 6.21 2.57
N ASP A 263 11.78 5.76 2.23
CA ASP A 263 11.49 4.40 1.77
C ASP A 263 10.89 4.42 0.36
N LYS A 264 11.28 3.43 -0.44
CA LYS A 264 10.75 3.28 -1.81
C LYS A 264 9.26 2.92 -1.81
N ASP A 265 8.82 2.11 -0.86
CA ASP A 265 7.44 1.67 -0.70
C ASP A 265 6.89 2.20 0.63
N LEU A 266 6.00 3.18 0.55
CA LEU A 266 5.43 3.84 1.71
C LEU A 266 4.27 3.04 2.34
N SER A 267 3.86 1.93 1.73
CA SER A 267 2.71 1.10 2.16
C SER A 267 2.89 0.53 3.57
N TYR A 268 4.13 0.34 4.01
CA TYR A 268 4.46 -0.25 5.31
C TYR A 268 5.18 0.72 6.24
N THR A 269 5.29 2.00 5.85
CA THR A 269 5.89 3.02 6.69
C THR A 269 4.94 3.36 7.84
N HIS A 270 5.45 3.27 9.06
CA HIS A 270 4.73 3.71 10.26
C HIS A 270 4.91 5.21 10.45
N GLY A 271 3.81 5.94 10.54
CA GLY A 271 3.81 7.36 10.84
C GLY A 271 2.60 7.74 11.69
N ASN A 272 2.81 8.64 12.65
CA ASN A 272 1.72 9.19 13.45
C ASN A 272 1.17 10.42 12.74
N PHE A 273 -0.07 10.34 12.27
CA PHE A 273 -0.75 11.49 11.70
C PHE A 273 -1.12 12.48 12.81
N GLU A 274 -0.77 13.75 12.59
CA GLU A 274 -1.08 14.84 13.51
C GLU A 274 -2.02 15.83 12.85
N LEU A 275 -3.06 16.25 13.58
CA LEU A 275 -3.94 17.33 13.14
C LEU A 275 -3.14 18.64 13.05
N VAL A 276 -3.15 19.29 11.88
CA VAL A 276 -2.60 20.62 11.68
C VAL A 276 -3.45 21.61 12.48
N LYS A 277 -2.87 22.22 13.51
CA LYS A 277 -3.60 23.11 14.43
C LYS A 277 -4.28 24.25 13.68
N GLY A 278 -5.57 24.44 13.94
CA GLY A 278 -6.39 25.49 13.31
C GLY A 278 -7.10 25.08 12.02
N SER A 279 -6.89 23.84 11.54
CA SER A 279 -7.49 23.33 10.29
C SER A 279 -8.80 22.56 10.46
N LYS A 280 -9.42 22.56 11.65
CA LYS A 280 -10.64 21.77 11.91
C LYS A 280 -11.79 22.18 10.99
N GLY A 281 -12.41 21.19 10.35
CA GLY A 281 -13.49 21.34 9.38
C GLY A 281 -13.15 20.70 8.04
N GLN A 282 -13.95 20.97 7.03
CA GLN A 282 -13.82 20.31 5.73
C GLN A 282 -12.71 20.97 4.91
N VAL A 283 -11.66 20.20 4.65
CA VAL A 283 -10.54 20.60 3.79
C VAL A 283 -10.79 20.10 2.37
N TRP A 284 -11.05 21.00 1.43
CA TRP A 284 -11.39 20.65 0.05
C TRP A 284 -10.18 20.43 -0.84
N ASN A 285 -9.09 21.13 -0.58
CA ASN A 285 -7.92 21.10 -1.44
C ASN A 285 -6.67 21.63 -0.74
N PHE A 286 -5.51 21.22 -1.27
CA PHE A 286 -4.24 21.84 -0.98
C PHE A 286 -3.59 22.37 -2.26
N SER A 287 -2.98 23.55 -2.17
CA SER A 287 -2.25 24.15 -3.28
C SER A 287 -0.91 24.69 -2.78
N VAL A 288 0.11 24.67 -3.62
CA VAL A 288 1.40 25.32 -3.33
C VAL A 288 1.57 26.51 -4.26
N VAL A 289 1.72 27.70 -3.68
CA VAL A 289 2.01 28.95 -4.40
C VAL A 289 3.13 29.67 -3.68
N ASN A 290 4.21 30.02 -4.40
CA ASN A 290 5.42 30.63 -3.84
C ASN A 290 5.97 29.84 -2.63
N ASP A 291 6.05 28.51 -2.76
CA ASP A 291 6.48 27.57 -1.72
C ASP A 291 5.66 27.57 -0.42
N LYS A 292 4.54 28.30 -0.37
CA LYS A 292 3.58 28.26 0.72
C LYS A 292 2.50 27.23 0.44
N LEU A 293 2.25 26.36 1.42
CA LEU A 293 1.14 25.41 1.40
C LEU A 293 -0.14 26.11 1.85
N LEU A 294 -1.14 26.13 0.97
CA LEU A 294 -2.45 26.72 1.19
C LEU A 294 -3.49 25.61 1.38
N ILE A 295 -4.47 25.87 2.25
CA ILE A 295 -5.63 25.02 2.50
C ILE A 295 -6.87 25.72 1.96
N GLY A 296 -7.55 25.07 1.03
CA GLY A 296 -8.91 25.42 0.63
C GLY A 296 -9.88 24.76 1.60
N HIS A 297 -10.61 25.55 2.36
CA HIS A 297 -11.44 25.07 3.46
C HIS A 297 -12.86 25.63 3.35
N ASN A 298 -13.84 24.95 3.93
CA ASN A 298 -15.24 25.38 3.89
C ASN A 298 -15.48 26.75 4.56
N SER A 299 -14.64 27.13 5.52
CA SER A 299 -14.72 28.41 6.24
C SER A 299 -13.69 29.47 5.80
N GLY A 300 -12.79 29.16 4.87
CA GLY A 300 -11.75 30.11 4.48
C GLY A 300 -10.59 29.54 3.67
N ALA A 301 -9.64 30.41 3.40
CA ALA A 301 -8.31 30.11 2.91
C ALA A 301 -7.32 30.21 4.07
N PHE A 302 -6.48 29.21 4.23
CA PHE A 302 -5.45 29.19 5.28
C PHE A 302 -4.08 28.89 4.70
N ILE A 303 -3.03 29.42 5.33
CA ILE A 303 -1.63 29.09 5.04
C ILE A 303 -1.13 28.17 6.15
N VAL A 304 -0.49 27.05 5.77
CA VAL A 304 0.17 26.15 6.72
C VAL A 304 1.52 26.72 7.10
N ASN A 305 1.73 26.89 8.41
CA ASN A 305 2.98 27.31 9.03
C ASN A 305 3.55 26.16 9.87
N HIS A 306 4.69 26.39 10.51
CA HIS A 306 5.35 25.39 11.36
C HIS A 306 4.46 24.91 12.53
N ASP A 307 3.65 25.79 13.12
CA ASP A 307 2.88 25.55 14.35
C ASP A 307 1.36 25.45 14.15
N GLY A 308 0.88 25.40 12.90
CA GLY A 308 -0.54 25.33 12.57
C GLY A 308 -0.90 26.09 11.31
N THR A 309 -2.01 26.82 11.33
CA THR A 309 -2.51 27.60 10.21
C THR A 309 -2.70 29.07 10.54
N SER A 310 -2.42 29.97 9.59
CA SER A 310 -2.87 31.36 9.62
C SER A 310 -3.97 31.58 8.58
N ALA A 311 -5.00 32.36 8.92
CA ALA A 311 -6.06 32.69 7.98
C ALA A 311 -5.56 33.71 6.93
N LEU A 312 -5.73 33.38 5.65
CA LEU A 312 -5.54 34.31 4.53
C LEU A 312 -6.82 35.08 4.25
N ASP A 313 -7.97 34.39 4.27
CA ASP A 313 -9.30 34.97 4.09
C ASP A 313 -10.36 34.04 4.69
N ALA A 314 -11.23 34.57 5.56
CA ALA A 314 -12.26 33.78 6.26
C ALA A 314 -13.69 34.22 5.93
N LYS A 315 -13.89 34.88 4.78
CA LYS A 315 -15.21 35.43 4.40
C LYS A 315 -16.12 34.44 3.66
N THR A 316 -15.56 33.36 3.12
CA THR A 316 -16.26 32.37 2.30
C THR A 316 -15.49 31.05 2.26
N GLY A 317 -16.04 30.03 1.61
CA GLY A 317 -15.33 28.78 1.33
C GLY A 317 -14.42 28.88 0.10
N PHE A 318 -13.29 28.17 0.15
CA PHE A 318 -12.26 28.17 -0.89
C PHE A 318 -12.04 26.77 -1.48
N TRP A 319 -11.94 26.70 -2.80
CA TRP A 319 -11.77 25.46 -3.55
C TRP A 319 -10.34 25.21 -4.01
N ASP A 320 -9.69 26.21 -4.61
CA ASP A 320 -8.38 26.02 -5.25
C ASP A 320 -7.60 27.34 -5.29
N PHE A 321 -6.27 27.22 -5.34
CA PHE A 321 -5.34 28.33 -5.51
C PHE A 321 -4.35 27.99 -6.63
N GLN A 322 -4.13 28.96 -7.52
CA GLN A 322 -3.19 28.79 -8.63
C GLN A 322 -2.28 30.01 -8.74
N PRO A 323 -0.98 29.83 -9.00
CA PRO A 323 -0.11 30.94 -9.39
C PRO A 323 -0.72 31.67 -10.59
N MET A 324 -0.67 32.99 -10.58
CA MET A 324 -1.15 33.80 -11.71
C MET A 324 -0.22 33.62 -12.91
N LYS A 325 -0.76 33.21 -14.05
CA LYS A 325 -0.01 32.98 -15.29
C LYS A 325 -0.40 33.92 -16.44
N ILE A 326 -1.40 34.78 -16.22
CA ILE A 326 -1.93 35.69 -17.24
C ILE A 326 -1.00 36.88 -17.41
N SER A 327 -0.57 37.12 -18.66
CA SER A 327 0.28 38.26 -19.01
C SER A 327 -0.43 39.58 -18.73
N GLY A 328 0.25 40.51 -18.07
CA GLY A 328 -0.29 41.85 -17.73
C GLY A 328 -1.02 41.93 -16.39
N SER A 329 -1.19 40.82 -15.67
CA SER A 329 -1.66 40.86 -14.27
C SER A 329 -0.47 41.13 -13.33
N SER A 330 -0.68 41.99 -12.33
CA SER A 330 0.27 42.20 -11.23
C SER A 330 0.00 41.28 -10.03
N HIS A 331 -1.01 40.42 -10.11
CA HIS A 331 -1.38 39.51 -9.03
C HIS A 331 -0.43 38.31 -9.01
N ALA A 332 -0.15 37.79 -7.82
CA ALA A 332 0.68 36.59 -7.65
C ALA A 332 -0.15 35.30 -7.76
N MET A 333 -1.42 35.35 -7.38
CA MET A 333 -2.27 34.18 -7.24
C MET A 333 -3.73 34.50 -7.55
N LEU A 334 -4.44 33.51 -8.07
CA LEU A 334 -5.90 33.48 -8.08
C LEU A 334 -6.41 32.37 -7.17
N ALA A 335 -7.61 32.54 -6.64
CA ALA A 335 -8.30 31.54 -5.83
C ALA A 335 -9.73 31.32 -6.31
N GLY A 336 -10.10 30.06 -6.53
CA GLY A 336 -11.46 29.63 -6.73
C GLY A 336 -12.21 29.58 -5.40
N THR A 337 -13.36 30.24 -5.31
CA THR A 337 -14.16 30.36 -4.08
C THR A 337 -15.61 29.93 -4.32
N TYR A 338 -16.41 29.86 -3.26
CA TYR A 338 -17.85 29.63 -3.38
C TYR A 338 -18.58 30.77 -4.10
N ASN A 339 -17.95 31.96 -4.18
CA ASN A 339 -18.55 33.19 -4.72
C ASN A 339 -17.78 33.74 -5.94
N GLY A 340 -17.07 32.86 -6.66
CA GLY A 340 -16.34 33.20 -7.88
C GLY A 340 -14.83 33.19 -7.70
N ILE A 341 -14.10 34.05 -8.42
CA ILE A 341 -12.62 34.11 -8.37
C ILE A 341 -12.16 35.30 -7.53
N ASN A 342 -11.28 35.04 -6.57
CA ASN A 342 -10.53 36.07 -5.86
C ASN A 342 -9.10 36.17 -6.40
N PHE A 343 -8.52 37.36 -6.36
CA PHE A 343 -7.13 37.61 -6.73
C PHE A 343 -6.32 38.02 -5.51
N TYR A 344 -5.02 37.71 -5.50
CA TYR A 344 -4.12 38.05 -4.40
C TYR A 344 -2.80 38.60 -4.93
N ASN A 345 -2.31 39.66 -4.29
CA ASN A 345 -0.95 40.16 -4.48
C ASN A 345 0.01 39.43 -3.55
N ALA A 346 1.29 39.39 -3.90
CA ALA A 346 2.36 38.97 -3.00
C ALA A 346 3.38 40.10 -2.85
N ASP A 347 3.81 40.36 -1.62
CA ASP A 347 4.99 41.14 -1.29
C ASP A 347 5.95 40.24 -0.51
N GLY A 348 6.96 39.72 -1.21
CA GLY A 348 7.76 38.59 -0.73
C GLY A 348 6.87 37.39 -0.38
N ASP A 349 6.90 37.00 0.89
CA ASP A 349 6.17 35.84 1.43
C ASP A 349 4.73 36.15 1.89
N LEU A 350 4.31 37.42 1.84
CA LEU A 350 3.02 37.86 2.35
C LEU A 350 1.99 38.01 1.24
N PHE A 351 0.92 37.22 1.30
CA PHE A 351 -0.24 37.37 0.44
C PHE A 351 -1.21 38.42 0.98
N SER A 352 -1.76 39.25 0.11
CA SER A 352 -2.80 40.23 0.45
C SER A 352 -3.95 40.20 -0.55
N ASN A 353 -5.18 40.33 -0.04
CA ASN A 353 -6.40 40.41 -0.85
C ASN A 353 -6.65 41.88 -1.25
N PRO A 354 -6.46 42.27 -2.53
CA PRO A 354 -6.72 43.62 -3.01
C PRO A 354 -8.23 43.93 -3.11
N LYS A 355 -9.11 43.00 -2.68
CA LYS A 355 -10.57 43.08 -2.79
C LYS A 355 -11.08 43.17 -4.23
N ILE A 356 -10.32 42.60 -5.17
CA ILE A 356 -10.71 42.49 -6.58
C ILE A 356 -11.23 41.07 -6.79
N HIS A 357 -12.51 40.94 -7.11
CA HIS A 357 -13.20 39.65 -7.25
C HIS A 357 -14.00 39.59 -8.55
N ALA A 358 -14.07 38.42 -9.16
CA ALA A 358 -15.00 38.12 -10.24
C ALA A 358 -16.20 37.36 -9.64
N HIS A 359 -17.34 38.03 -9.48
CA HIS A 359 -18.48 37.50 -8.74
C HIS A 359 -19.42 36.65 -9.60
N PHE A 360 -19.59 35.38 -9.22
CA PHE A 360 -20.58 34.45 -9.73
C PHE A 360 -20.66 33.25 -8.77
N GLU A 361 -21.65 32.37 -8.91
CA GLU A 361 -21.72 31.18 -8.05
C GLU A 361 -20.61 30.18 -8.41
N SER A 362 -19.83 29.80 -7.39
CA SER A 362 -18.81 28.75 -7.27
C SER A 362 -17.80 28.57 -8.41
N ALA A 363 -16.51 28.72 -8.08
CA ALA A 363 -15.40 28.46 -8.98
C ALA A 363 -14.51 27.31 -8.49
N ARG A 364 -14.98 26.06 -8.67
CA ARG A 364 -14.25 24.86 -8.24
C ARG A 364 -13.26 24.35 -9.30
N PHE A 365 -13.72 24.20 -10.54
CA PHE A 365 -12.89 23.68 -11.64
C PHE A 365 -12.37 24.83 -12.47
N VAL A 366 -11.15 25.29 -12.17
CA VAL A 366 -10.55 26.50 -12.73
C VAL A 366 -9.35 26.14 -13.60
N VAL A 367 -9.32 26.63 -14.84
CA VAL A 367 -8.17 26.49 -15.75
C VAL A 367 -7.79 27.85 -16.32
N GLN A 368 -6.52 28.22 -16.15
CA GLN A 368 -5.92 29.34 -16.86
C GLN A 368 -5.47 28.89 -18.26
N HIS A 369 -6.01 29.54 -19.29
CA HIS A 369 -5.67 29.25 -20.68
C HIS A 369 -5.60 30.55 -21.48
N GLN A 370 -4.44 30.82 -22.09
CA GLN A 370 -4.12 32.13 -22.68
C GLN A 370 -4.36 33.28 -21.66
N ASN A 371 -4.94 34.41 -22.08
CA ASN A 371 -5.30 35.53 -21.21
C ASN A 371 -6.72 35.40 -20.61
N ALA A 372 -7.09 34.18 -20.21
CA ALA A 372 -8.41 33.86 -19.70
C ALA A 372 -8.35 32.89 -18.52
N ILE A 373 -9.30 33.05 -17.61
CA ILE A 373 -9.59 32.08 -16.56
C ILE A 373 -10.93 31.45 -16.92
N TRP A 374 -10.92 30.15 -17.17
CA TRP A 374 -12.09 29.36 -17.48
C TRP A 374 -12.53 28.59 -16.25
N ILE A 375 -13.84 28.57 -16.01
CA ILE A 375 -14.42 27.93 -14.85
C ILE A 375 -15.59 27.06 -15.30
N ALA A 376 -15.60 25.79 -14.90
CA ALA A 376 -16.80 24.97 -15.02
C ALA A 376 -17.62 25.05 -13.75
N HIS A 377 -18.84 25.59 -13.88
CA HIS A 377 -19.84 25.54 -12.83
C HIS A 377 -20.67 24.25 -13.00
N PRO A 378 -21.01 23.54 -11.90
CA PRO A 378 -21.79 22.30 -11.98
C PRO A 378 -23.07 22.46 -12.81
N TYR A 379 -23.82 23.55 -12.61
CA TYR A 379 -25.17 23.72 -13.18
C TYR A 379 -25.33 24.86 -14.18
N LYS A 380 -24.30 25.73 -14.33
CA LYS A 380 -24.43 27.01 -15.08
C LYS A 380 -23.51 27.07 -16.30
N GLY A 381 -22.95 25.93 -16.71
CA GLY A 381 -22.03 25.83 -17.83
C GLY A 381 -20.65 26.42 -17.49
N LEU A 382 -20.04 27.10 -18.46
CA LEU A 382 -18.69 27.66 -18.30
C LEU A 382 -18.71 29.17 -18.17
N TYR A 383 -18.05 29.66 -17.12
CA TYR A 383 -17.72 31.07 -16.96
C TYR A 383 -16.33 31.33 -17.53
N ILE A 384 -16.17 32.53 -18.05
CA ILE A 384 -14.93 33.04 -18.61
C ILE A 384 -14.65 34.39 -17.93
N VAL A 385 -13.51 34.48 -17.25
CA VAL A 385 -13.01 35.73 -16.67
C VAL A 385 -11.85 36.25 -17.52
N ARG A 386 -11.95 37.51 -17.94
CA ARG A 386 -10.88 38.26 -18.62
C ARG A 386 -10.50 39.47 -17.80
N TYR A 387 -9.27 39.92 -17.99
CA TYR A 387 -8.83 41.18 -17.40
C TYR A 387 -8.97 42.29 -18.44
N GLU A 388 -9.84 43.25 -18.17
CA GLU A 388 -10.09 44.39 -19.04
C GLU A 388 -9.97 45.67 -18.22
N ASN A 389 -9.11 46.61 -18.66
CA ASN A 389 -8.90 47.89 -17.98
C ASN A 389 -8.59 47.79 -16.48
N GLY A 390 -7.85 46.77 -16.06
CA GLY A 390 -7.45 46.59 -14.66
C GLY A 390 -8.50 45.89 -13.77
N ALA A 391 -9.62 45.44 -14.34
CA ALA A 391 -10.68 44.75 -13.61
C ALA A 391 -11.07 43.40 -14.27
N PRO A 392 -11.52 42.41 -13.47
CA PRO A 392 -12.04 41.16 -14.00
C PRO A 392 -13.44 41.35 -14.58
N VAL A 393 -13.63 40.96 -15.83
CA VAL A 393 -14.93 40.92 -16.51
C VAL A 393 -15.35 39.47 -16.70
N VAL A 394 -16.58 39.16 -16.28
CA VAL A 394 -17.16 37.82 -16.35
C VAL A 394 -18.08 37.72 -17.56
N SER A 395 -17.96 36.65 -18.32
CA SER A 395 -18.87 36.29 -19.41
C SER A 395 -19.20 34.80 -19.37
N LEU A 396 -20.29 34.41 -20.03
CA LEU A 396 -20.69 33.01 -20.18
C LEU A 396 -20.27 32.49 -21.55
N TYR A 397 -19.65 31.31 -21.56
CA TYR A 397 -19.39 30.58 -22.79
C TYR A 397 -20.71 30.20 -23.47
N GLN A 398 -20.79 30.44 -24.78
CA GLN A 398 -21.97 30.15 -25.59
C GLN A 398 -21.77 28.81 -26.31
N ASP A 399 -22.36 27.75 -25.77
CA ASP A 399 -22.25 26.41 -26.32
C ASP A 399 -23.16 26.21 -27.55
N LYS A 400 -22.63 26.51 -28.73
CA LYS A 400 -23.35 26.36 -30.01
C LYS A 400 -23.40 24.92 -30.50
N GLN A 401 -22.51 24.06 -29.99
CA GLN A 401 -22.28 22.71 -30.51
C GLN A 401 -22.76 21.61 -29.56
N LYS A 402 -23.34 21.98 -28.40
CA LYS A 402 -23.89 21.09 -27.37
C LYS A 402 -22.83 20.18 -26.75
N PHE A 403 -21.67 20.75 -26.41
CA PHE A 403 -20.63 20.07 -25.65
C PHE A 403 -20.99 19.94 -24.18
N LEU A 404 -21.66 20.94 -23.60
CA LEU A 404 -22.02 20.99 -22.19
C LEU A 404 -23.23 20.11 -21.90
N SER A 405 -23.19 19.46 -20.75
CA SER A 405 -24.34 18.78 -20.15
C SER A 405 -25.00 19.69 -19.10
N ASN A 406 -26.20 19.33 -18.64
CA ASN A 406 -26.89 20.11 -17.60
C ASN A 406 -26.15 20.05 -16.25
N ASN A 407 -25.39 18.97 -16.01
CA ASN A 407 -24.51 18.81 -14.85
C ASN A 407 -23.17 18.17 -15.28
N HIS A 408 -22.24 17.94 -14.34
CA HIS A 408 -20.99 17.19 -14.54
C HIS A 408 -19.99 17.79 -15.55
N ASN A 409 -20.14 19.07 -15.89
CA ASN A 409 -19.11 19.78 -16.64
C ASN A 409 -17.89 20.02 -15.74
N LYS A 410 -16.71 19.59 -16.19
CA LYS A 410 -15.46 19.81 -15.46
C LYS A 410 -14.35 20.23 -16.42
N LEU A 411 -13.45 21.08 -15.94
CA LEU A 411 -12.28 21.53 -16.69
C LEU A 411 -11.01 21.00 -16.06
N PHE A 412 -10.10 20.53 -16.91
CA PHE A 412 -8.79 20.02 -16.53
C PHE A 412 -7.71 20.57 -17.46
N LYS A 413 -6.46 20.45 -17.03
CA LYS A 413 -5.29 20.66 -17.88
C LYS A 413 -4.54 19.35 -18.05
N VAL A 414 -4.48 18.83 -19.28
CA VAL A 414 -3.81 17.58 -19.64
C VAL A 414 -3.12 17.75 -20.99
N TRP A 415 -1.90 17.24 -21.13
CA TRP A 415 -1.05 17.39 -22.32
C TRP A 415 -0.88 18.86 -22.75
N ASN A 416 -0.79 19.75 -21.75
CA ASN A 416 -0.78 21.20 -21.93
C ASN A 416 -2.00 21.79 -22.68
N LYS A 417 -3.10 21.04 -22.79
CA LYS A 417 -4.37 21.51 -23.35
C LYS A 417 -5.41 21.72 -22.25
N MET A 418 -6.33 22.65 -22.49
CA MET A 418 -7.55 22.75 -21.69
C MET A 418 -8.52 21.65 -22.17
N VAL A 419 -8.94 20.80 -21.24
CA VAL A 419 -9.82 19.65 -21.50
C VAL A 419 -11.14 19.85 -20.76
N LEU A 420 -12.25 19.74 -21.47
CA LEU A 420 -13.61 19.73 -20.94
C LEU A 420 -14.11 18.29 -20.93
N THR A 421 -14.60 17.83 -19.79
CA THR A 421 -15.37 16.59 -19.68
C THR A 421 -16.82 16.92 -19.36
N SER A 422 -17.75 16.18 -19.96
CA SER A 422 -19.19 16.31 -19.72
C SER A 422 -19.87 14.96 -20.00
N ASP A 423 -21.19 14.87 -19.78
CA ASP A 423 -21.96 13.67 -20.16
C ASP A 423 -21.96 13.43 -21.68
N ASN A 424 -21.58 14.43 -22.48
CA ASN A 424 -21.50 14.34 -23.94
C ASN A 424 -20.11 13.89 -24.46
N GLY A 425 -19.12 13.70 -23.57
CA GLY A 425 -17.80 13.17 -23.90
C GLY A 425 -16.64 14.06 -23.42
N ILE A 426 -15.50 13.92 -24.11
CA ILE A 426 -14.25 14.61 -23.78
C ILE A 426 -13.83 15.52 -24.94
N PHE A 427 -13.59 16.79 -24.62
CA PHE A 427 -13.29 17.83 -25.59
C PHE A 427 -12.01 18.57 -25.24
N GLU A 428 -11.25 18.97 -26.24
CA GLU A 428 -10.04 19.78 -26.12
C GLU A 428 -10.31 21.17 -26.68
N PHE A 429 -9.81 22.21 -26.04
CA PHE A 429 -9.90 23.56 -26.59
C PHE A 429 -8.94 23.72 -27.78
N ASP A 430 -9.46 24.16 -28.93
CA ASP A 430 -8.69 24.46 -30.14
C ASP A 430 -8.49 25.97 -30.27
N ASP A 431 -7.26 26.42 -30.04
CA ASP A 431 -6.90 27.85 -30.09
C ASP A 431 -7.16 28.52 -31.44
N LYS A 432 -7.08 27.78 -32.54
CA LYS A 432 -7.30 28.33 -33.89
C LYS A 432 -8.78 28.55 -34.15
N LYS A 433 -9.63 27.70 -33.59
CA LYS A 433 -11.09 27.80 -33.68
C LYS A 433 -11.69 28.70 -32.60
N GLY A 434 -10.97 28.89 -31.50
CA GLY A 434 -11.47 29.59 -30.32
C GLY A 434 -12.61 28.85 -29.62
N ASP A 435 -12.68 27.53 -29.80
CA ASP A 435 -13.79 26.69 -29.32
C ASP A 435 -13.31 25.27 -28.99
N PHE A 436 -14.14 24.50 -28.29
CA PHE A 436 -13.87 23.09 -28.01
C PHE A 436 -14.07 22.21 -29.24
N VAL A 437 -13.28 21.14 -29.33
CA VAL A 437 -13.42 20.08 -30.33
C VAL A 437 -13.36 18.72 -29.63
N ARG A 438 -14.13 17.74 -30.11
CA ARG A 438 -14.08 16.39 -29.55
C ARG A 438 -12.67 15.81 -29.64
N SER A 439 -12.14 15.28 -28.55
CA SER A 439 -10.77 14.74 -28.51
C SER A 439 -10.70 13.38 -29.19
N ALA A 440 -10.17 13.34 -30.42
CA ALA A 440 -9.94 12.08 -31.13
C ALA A 440 -8.99 11.14 -30.38
N GLN A 441 -8.03 11.70 -29.63
CA GLN A 441 -7.07 10.93 -28.85
C GLN A 441 -7.74 10.24 -27.66
N PHE A 442 -8.50 10.97 -26.84
CA PHE A 442 -9.21 10.38 -25.72
C PHE A 442 -10.30 9.40 -26.18
N GLU A 443 -11.04 9.72 -27.25
CA GLU A 443 -12.03 8.81 -27.83
C GLU A 443 -11.41 7.45 -28.18
N LYS A 444 -10.23 7.46 -28.83
CA LYS A 444 -9.49 6.24 -29.16
C LYS A 444 -8.97 5.50 -27.92
N LEU A 445 -8.41 6.22 -26.95
CA LEU A 445 -7.75 5.60 -25.78
C LEU A 445 -8.73 5.10 -24.72
N LEU A 446 -9.88 5.76 -24.58
CA LEU A 446 -10.88 5.47 -23.56
C LEU A 446 -12.13 4.80 -24.12
N ASN A 447 -12.23 4.64 -25.45
CA ASN A 447 -13.34 4.00 -26.14
C ASN A 447 -14.69 4.66 -25.82
N GLY A 448 -14.76 6.00 -25.92
CA GLY A 448 -15.98 6.78 -25.72
C GLY A 448 -16.51 6.84 -24.28
N ARG A 449 -15.72 6.44 -23.28
CA ARG A 449 -16.14 6.52 -21.87
C ARG A 449 -16.34 7.95 -21.41
N ILE A 450 -17.40 8.16 -20.61
CA ILE A 450 -17.59 9.39 -19.86
C ILE A 450 -16.61 9.39 -18.69
N VAL A 451 -15.83 10.47 -18.58
CA VAL A 451 -14.80 10.64 -17.56
C VAL A 451 -15.22 11.76 -16.63
N SER A 452 -15.08 11.52 -15.32
CA SER A 452 -15.39 12.51 -14.29
C SER A 452 -14.14 13.14 -13.67
N TYR A 453 -12.95 12.61 -13.88
CA TYR A 453 -11.70 13.21 -13.38
C TYR A 453 -10.54 12.93 -14.32
N LEU A 454 -9.63 13.88 -14.46
CA LEU A 454 -8.38 13.73 -15.21
C LEU A 454 -7.20 14.34 -14.45
N LYS A 455 -6.09 13.61 -14.39
CA LYS A 455 -4.82 14.07 -13.82
C LYS A 455 -3.64 13.50 -14.58
N GLU A 456 -2.88 14.37 -15.22
CA GLU A 456 -1.58 14.01 -15.80
C GLU A 456 -0.51 13.98 -14.70
N ASP A 457 0.35 12.96 -14.73
CA ASP A 457 1.52 12.87 -13.85
C ASP A 457 2.82 13.28 -14.55
N ARG A 458 3.91 13.40 -13.78
CA ARG A 458 5.22 13.80 -14.31
C ARG A 458 5.87 12.78 -15.25
N TYR A 459 5.33 11.57 -15.34
CA TYR A 459 5.80 10.51 -16.21
C TYR A 459 5.01 10.46 -17.53
N GLY A 460 4.02 11.34 -17.69
CA GLY A 460 3.16 11.43 -18.87
C GLY A 460 2.00 10.45 -18.85
N ASN A 461 1.75 9.75 -17.74
CA ASN A 461 0.53 8.97 -17.57
C ASN A 461 -0.66 9.91 -17.34
N VAL A 462 -1.85 9.46 -17.75
CA VAL A 462 -3.09 10.18 -17.45
C VAL A 462 -3.98 9.31 -16.59
N TRP A 463 -4.10 9.69 -15.33
CA TRP A 463 -5.03 9.09 -14.37
C TRP A 463 -6.42 9.65 -14.58
N PHE A 464 -7.42 8.80 -14.47
CA PHE A 464 -8.80 9.22 -14.68
C PHE A 464 -9.77 8.43 -13.82
N THR A 465 -10.96 8.98 -13.62
CA THR A 465 -12.09 8.26 -13.03
C THR A 465 -13.28 8.23 -13.98
N SER A 466 -14.03 7.14 -13.97
CA SER A 466 -15.24 6.93 -14.75
C SER A 466 -16.17 6.03 -13.94
N ASP A 467 -17.36 6.52 -13.57
CA ASP A 467 -18.35 5.74 -12.81
C ASP A 467 -17.78 5.12 -11.52
N LYS A 468 -17.15 5.96 -10.67
CA LYS A 468 -16.43 5.56 -9.45
C LYS A 468 -15.36 4.46 -9.64
N LYS A 469 -14.85 4.28 -10.86
CA LYS A 469 -13.74 3.39 -11.19
C LYS A 469 -12.53 4.23 -11.56
N ILE A 470 -11.36 3.82 -11.09
CA ILE A 470 -10.09 4.47 -11.42
C ILE A 470 -9.39 3.70 -12.55
N GLY A 471 -8.81 4.44 -13.47
CA GLY A 471 -7.91 3.91 -14.47
C GLY A 471 -6.74 4.85 -14.75
N VAL A 472 -5.75 4.30 -15.44
CA VAL A 472 -4.59 5.03 -15.90
C VAL A 472 -4.36 4.72 -17.38
N LEU A 473 -4.14 5.76 -18.16
CA LEU A 473 -3.50 5.67 -19.46
C LEU A 473 -1.99 5.65 -19.20
N ASP A 474 -1.43 4.45 -19.08
CA ASP A 474 -0.02 4.19 -18.79
C ASP A 474 0.84 4.48 -20.03
N LYS A 475 1.86 5.32 -19.84
CA LYS A 475 2.81 5.79 -20.84
C LYS A 475 4.18 5.13 -20.75
N SER A 476 4.31 4.03 -19.99
CA SER A 476 5.52 3.21 -19.88
C SER A 476 6.05 2.67 -21.22
N ALA A 477 5.20 2.64 -22.27
CA ALA A 477 5.56 2.22 -23.62
C ALA A 477 5.36 3.33 -24.67
N ALA A 478 5.78 3.05 -25.91
CA ALA A 478 5.57 3.96 -27.04
C ALA A 478 4.09 4.32 -27.27
N ALA A 479 3.18 3.37 -27.06
CA ALA A 479 1.74 3.59 -27.06
C ALA A 479 1.16 3.56 -25.64
N TYR A 480 0.12 4.36 -25.40
CA TYR A 480 -0.63 4.32 -24.15
C TYR A 480 -1.31 2.96 -23.96
N LYS A 481 -1.27 2.43 -22.74
CA LYS A 481 -2.03 1.25 -22.33
C LYS A 481 -3.10 1.66 -21.33
N LEU A 482 -4.32 1.20 -21.55
CA LEU A 482 -5.42 1.41 -20.61
C LEU A 482 -5.35 0.34 -19.50
N VAL A 483 -5.15 0.76 -18.26
CA VAL A 483 -5.11 -0.12 -17.08
C VAL A 483 -6.16 0.36 -16.08
N PHE A 484 -6.93 -0.58 -15.53
CA PHE A 484 -7.89 -0.33 -14.46
C PHE A 484 -7.38 -0.93 -13.14
N ILE A 485 -7.79 -0.33 -12.02
CA ILE A 485 -7.49 -0.83 -10.67
C ILE A 485 -8.82 -1.27 -10.01
N PRO A 486 -9.35 -2.46 -10.36
CA PRO A 486 -10.69 -2.87 -9.97
C PRO A 486 -10.89 -3.02 -8.46
N GLU A 487 -9.82 -3.23 -7.69
CA GLU A 487 -9.83 -3.33 -6.24
C GLU A 487 -10.35 -2.05 -5.55
N LEU A 488 -10.28 -0.91 -6.25
CA LEU A 488 -10.72 0.41 -5.80
C LEU A 488 -12.11 0.82 -6.34
N ASN A 489 -12.77 -0.04 -7.13
CA ASN A 489 -14.10 0.25 -7.66
C ASN A 489 -15.09 0.58 -6.53
N ASN A 490 -15.77 1.73 -6.64
CA ASN A 490 -16.73 2.23 -5.65
C ASN A 490 -16.14 2.54 -4.26
N LYS A 491 -14.82 2.68 -4.14
CA LYS A 491 -14.12 3.01 -2.88
C LYS A 491 -13.41 4.36 -2.91
N ILE A 492 -13.65 5.15 -3.95
CA ILE A 492 -13.04 6.46 -4.16
C ILE A 492 -14.10 7.55 -4.04
N GLN A 493 -13.65 8.75 -3.72
CA GLN A 493 -14.48 9.95 -3.87
C GLN A 493 -15.05 10.08 -5.27
N ALA A 494 -16.19 10.75 -5.39
CA ALA A 494 -16.91 10.96 -6.64
C ALA A 494 -17.49 12.39 -6.73
N ASP A 495 -18.25 12.66 -7.79
CA ASP A 495 -19.06 13.87 -7.93
C ASP A 495 -18.29 15.20 -7.79
N GLY A 496 -17.03 15.19 -8.20
CA GLY A 496 -16.16 16.37 -8.19
C GLY A 496 -15.14 16.38 -7.06
N PHE A 497 -15.24 15.48 -6.09
CA PHE A 497 -14.34 15.37 -4.94
C PHE A 497 -13.19 14.38 -5.15
N GLU A 498 -13.02 13.89 -6.39
CA GLU A 498 -11.91 13.00 -6.73
C GLU A 498 -10.55 13.71 -6.57
N ASN A 499 -9.60 13.06 -5.89
CA ASN A 499 -8.23 13.54 -5.79
C ASN A 499 -7.26 12.36 -5.92
N ILE A 500 -6.28 12.52 -6.82
CA ILE A 500 -5.20 11.55 -7.05
C ILE A 500 -3.87 12.30 -6.95
N THR A 501 -3.05 11.92 -5.98
CA THR A 501 -1.70 12.46 -5.77
C THR A 501 -0.66 11.41 -6.14
N ILE A 502 0.08 11.65 -7.21
CA ILE A 502 1.18 10.80 -7.65
C ILE A 502 2.47 11.32 -7.00
N ILE A 503 2.99 10.59 -6.01
CA ILE A 503 4.25 10.94 -5.32
C ILE A 503 5.43 10.50 -6.20
N ASP A 504 5.39 9.25 -6.66
CA ASP A 504 6.34 8.65 -7.59
C ASP A 504 5.74 7.41 -8.27
N SER A 505 6.55 6.61 -8.97
CA SER A 505 6.09 5.43 -9.71
C SER A 505 5.69 4.23 -8.83
N ASN A 506 5.99 4.27 -7.53
CA ASN A 506 5.62 3.25 -6.55
C ASN A 506 4.52 3.73 -5.60
N ASN A 507 4.37 5.04 -5.40
CA ASN A 507 3.49 5.61 -4.37
C ASN A 507 2.45 6.56 -4.99
N VAL A 508 1.17 6.19 -4.88
CA VAL A 508 0.02 6.99 -5.31
C VAL A 508 -1.01 7.04 -4.18
N ILE A 509 -1.46 8.24 -3.82
CA ILE A 509 -2.51 8.47 -2.84
C ILE A 509 -3.80 8.81 -3.57
N ILE A 510 -4.89 8.14 -3.19
CA ILE A 510 -6.22 8.33 -3.78
C ILE A 510 -7.19 8.55 -2.63
N THR A 511 -8.03 9.57 -2.74
CA THR A 511 -9.01 9.88 -1.71
C THR A 511 -10.19 8.90 -1.73
N GLY A 512 -10.51 8.35 -0.56
CA GLY A 512 -11.61 7.43 -0.32
C GLY A 512 -12.86 8.11 0.26
N GLU A 513 -14.01 7.47 0.05
CA GLU A 513 -15.32 7.81 0.65
C GLU A 513 -15.45 7.26 2.07
#